data_AF-A0A1Y1M8L5-F1
#
_entry.id   AF-A0A1Y1M8L5-F1
#
_cell.length_a   1.000
_cell.length_b   1.000
_cell.length_c   1.000
_cell.angle_alpha   90.00
_cell.angle_beta   90.00
_cell.angle_gamma   90.00
#
_symmetry.space_group_name_H-M   'P 1'
#
loop_
_entity.id
_entity.type
_entity.pdbx_description
1 polymer ?
#
loop_
_entity_poly.entity_id
_entity_poly.type
_entity_poly.pdbx_seq_one_letter_code
_entity_poly.pdbx_strand_id
1 'polypeptide(L)'
;SSEPFTIILYTSSLHKDLVCFLESYAERQKIPILSVHSVGYYSYFTLKLPAHLPVVDTHPDEDATADLRLLDPWPELSIFVSQLTKDIYDQTDHDHGHLPLVAILLHCLEEWKDTHRG
;
A
#
# COMPACT_ATOMS: atom_id res chain seq x y z
N SER A 1 -3.24 -27.29 26.54
CA SER A 1 -2.53 -27.27 25.25
C SER A 1 -1.92 -25.89 25.11
N SER A 2 -0.59 -25.75 25.01
CA SER A 2 0.01 -24.43 24.78
C SER A 2 -0.16 -24.06 23.32
N GLU A 3 -0.66 -22.86 23.06
CA GLU A 3 -0.72 -22.32 21.70
C GLU A 3 0.71 -22.15 21.13
N PRO A 4 0.89 -22.34 19.81
CA PRO A 4 2.18 -22.10 19.17
C PRO A 4 2.59 -20.62 19.29
N PHE A 5 3.90 -20.37 19.35
CA PHE A 5 4.45 -19.01 19.36
C PHE A 5 4.11 -18.27 18.04
N THR A 6 3.86 -16.96 18.12
CA THR A 6 3.62 -16.14 16.93
C THR A 6 4.89 -15.87 16.13
N ILE A 7 6.02 -15.67 16.81
CA ILE A 7 7.36 -15.46 16.23
C ILE A 7 8.36 -16.15 17.15
N ILE A 8 9.37 -16.80 16.56
CA ILE A 8 10.51 -17.32 17.30
C ILE A 8 11.71 -16.39 17.06
N LEU A 9 12.25 -15.82 18.14
CA LEU A 9 13.45 -15.00 18.10
C LEU A 9 14.58 -15.73 18.83
N TYR A 10 15.76 -15.80 18.21
CA TYR A 10 16.95 -16.31 18.88
C TYR A 10 18.19 -15.49 18.55
N THR A 11 19.11 -15.43 19.51
CA THR A 11 20.42 -14.79 19.32
C THR A 11 21.46 -15.83 18.91
N SER A 12 22.36 -15.46 18.01
CA SER A 12 23.38 -16.38 17.51
C SER A 12 24.48 -16.54 18.54
N SER A 13 24.45 -17.69 19.20
CA SER A 13 25.53 -18.42 19.89
C SER A 13 25.03 -19.83 20.23
N LEU A 14 23.98 -20.29 19.52
CA LEU A 14 23.30 -21.55 19.79
C LEU A 14 24.03 -22.70 19.12
N HIS A 15 23.94 -23.87 19.76
CA HIS A 15 24.43 -25.09 19.14
C HIS A 15 23.63 -25.39 17.86
N LYS A 16 24.32 -25.92 16.85
CA LYS A 16 23.75 -26.19 15.52
C LYS A 16 22.50 -27.09 15.59
N ASP A 17 22.50 -28.05 16.50
CA ASP A 17 21.38 -28.97 16.71
C ASP A 17 20.12 -28.24 17.17
N LEU A 18 20.27 -27.25 18.05
CA LEU A 18 19.14 -26.45 18.53
C LEU A 18 18.61 -25.53 17.42
N VAL A 19 19.50 -24.94 16.62
CA VAL A 19 19.10 -24.13 15.46
C VAL A 19 18.30 -24.98 14.47
N CYS A 20 18.80 -26.17 14.13
CA CYS A 20 18.12 -27.09 13.22
C CYS A 20 16.74 -27.49 13.76
N PHE A 21 16.64 -27.77 15.07
CA PHE A 21 15.37 -28.06 15.72
C PHE A 21 14.38 -26.89 15.64
N LEU A 22 14.82 -25.67 15.98
CA LEU A 22 13.99 -24.47 15.95
C LEU A 22 13.49 -24.16 14.54
N GLU A 23 14.39 -24.22 13.55
CA GLU A 23 14.03 -23.96 12.15
C GLU A 23 13.03 -25.00 11.62
N SER A 24 13.28 -26.29 11.90
CA SER A 24 12.37 -27.37 11.49
C SER A 24 11.01 -27.27 12.19
N TYR A 25 10.99 -26.85 13.46
CA TYR A 25 9.74 -26.62 14.20
C TYR A 25 8.97 -25.43 13.63
N ALA A 26 9.66 -24.31 13.40
CA ALA A 26 9.08 -23.08 12.86
C ALA A 26 8.47 -23.32 11.46
N GLU A 27 9.16 -24.06 10.60
CA GLU A 27 8.67 -24.42 9.28
C GLU A 27 7.38 -25.26 9.35
N ARG A 28 7.36 -26.31 10.17
CA ARG A 28 6.17 -27.16 10.36
C ARG A 28 4.97 -26.41 10.89
N GLN A 29 5.21 -25.44 11.78
CA GLN A 29 4.15 -24.64 12.40
C GLN A 29 3.83 -23.35 11.63
N LYS A 30 4.53 -23.08 10.51
CA LYS A 30 4.42 -21.82 9.74
C LYS A 30 4.63 -20.58 10.62
N ILE A 31 5.64 -20.63 11.49
CA ILE A 31 6.00 -19.55 12.39
C ILE A 31 7.19 -18.78 11.79
N PRO A 32 7.12 -17.45 11.65
CA PRO A 32 8.28 -16.62 11.34
C PRO A 32 9.41 -16.81 12.35
N ILE A 33 10.64 -16.93 11.86
CA ILE A 33 11.83 -17.03 12.72
C ILE A 33 12.82 -15.90 12.42
N LEU A 34 13.25 -15.20 13.47
CA LEU A 34 14.22 -14.10 13.44
C LEU A 34 15.49 -14.50 14.20
N SER A 35 16.59 -14.65 13.47
CA SER A 35 17.92 -14.82 14.05
C SER A 35 18.61 -13.46 14.13
N VAL A 36 19.21 -13.13 15.28
CA VAL A 36 19.99 -11.90 15.46
C VAL A 36 21.38 -12.25 15.95
N HIS A 37 22.42 -11.64 15.38
CA HIS A 37 23.80 -11.80 15.84
C HIS A 37 24.48 -10.45 15.90
N SER A 38 25.20 -10.20 17.00
CA SER A 38 25.96 -8.97 17.21
C SER A 38 27.38 -9.33 17.62
N VAL A 39 28.37 -8.76 16.94
CA VAL A 39 29.80 -8.93 17.22
C VAL A 39 30.47 -7.56 17.18
N GLY A 40 30.94 -7.08 18.34
CA GLY A 40 31.49 -5.74 18.47
C GLY A 40 30.46 -4.67 18.06
N TYR A 41 30.82 -3.82 17.10
CA TYR A 41 29.96 -2.76 16.56
C TYR A 41 29.10 -3.19 15.37
N TYR A 42 29.15 -4.46 14.98
CA TYR A 42 28.36 -4.99 13.87
C TYR A 42 27.21 -5.85 14.38
N SER A 43 26.07 -5.76 13.69
CA SER A 43 24.95 -6.67 13.89
C SER A 43 24.38 -7.10 12.54
N TYR A 44 23.90 -8.33 12.46
CA TYR A 44 23.11 -8.82 11.34
C TYR A 44 21.93 -9.60 11.87
N PHE A 45 20.91 -9.72 11.01
CA PHE A 45 19.77 -10.57 11.30
C PHE A 45 19.37 -11.35 10.05
N THR A 46 18.72 -12.48 10.28
CA THR A 46 18.11 -13.30 9.23
C THR A 46 16.65 -13.52 9.60
N LEU A 47 15.74 -13.17 8.69
CA LEU A 47 14.31 -13.40 8.84
C LEU A 47 13.89 -14.51 7.86
N LYS A 48 13.29 -15.58 8.36
CA LYS A 48 12.64 -16.61 7.53
C LYS A 48 11.14 -16.53 7.77
N LEU A 49 10.40 -16.23 6.70
CA LEU A 49 8.95 -16.11 6.71
C LEU A 49 8.31 -17.38 6.14
N PRO A 50 7.11 -17.76 6.60
CA PRO A 50 6.30 -18.78 5.93
C PRO A 50 5.97 -18.35 4.49
N ALA A 51 5.73 -19.32 3.60
CA ALA A 51 5.37 -19.06 2.20
C ALA A 51 4.11 -18.18 2.04
N HIS A 52 3.23 -18.19 3.04
CA HIS A 52 2.04 -17.35 3.07
C HIS A 52 2.09 -16.45 4.31
N LEU A 53 2.43 -15.19 4.09
CA LEU A 53 2.35 -14.13 5.10
C LEU A 53 1.64 -12.93 4.46
N PRO A 54 0.30 -12.86 4.52
CA PRO A 54 -0.45 -11.85 3.80
C PRO A 54 -0.24 -10.47 4.44
N VAL A 55 0.63 -9.67 3.82
CA VAL A 55 0.75 -8.24 4.11
C VAL A 55 -0.28 -7.53 3.24
N VAL A 56 -1.32 -6.99 3.87
CA VAL A 56 -2.36 -6.20 3.19
C VAL A 56 -2.00 -4.72 3.23
N ASP A 57 -1.62 -4.23 4.41
CA ASP A 57 -1.23 -2.84 4.61
C ASP A 57 0.30 -2.71 4.54
N THR A 58 0.78 -2.13 3.45
CA THR A 58 2.21 -1.94 3.18
C THR A 58 2.75 -0.60 3.67
N HIS A 59 1.88 0.30 4.16
CA HIS A 59 2.23 1.66 4.54
C HIS A 59 3.12 2.35 3.48
N PRO A 60 2.62 2.54 2.25
CA PRO A 60 3.39 3.23 1.20
C PRO A 60 3.71 4.67 1.62
N ASP A 61 4.81 5.22 1.08
CA ASP A 61 5.23 6.60 1.35
C ASP A 61 4.15 7.62 0.92
N GLU A 62 4.18 8.81 1.52
CA GLU A 62 3.21 9.88 1.28
C GLU A 62 3.20 10.38 -0.19
N ASP A 63 4.30 10.19 -0.91
CA ASP A 63 4.43 10.54 -2.33
C ASP A 63 3.77 9.51 -3.28
N ALA A 64 3.13 8.47 -2.73
CA ALA A 64 2.36 7.52 -3.53
C ALA A 64 1.28 8.25 -4.35
N THR A 65 1.22 7.95 -5.64
CA THR A 65 0.26 8.58 -6.54
C THR A 65 -1.18 8.23 -6.11
N ALA A 66 -1.99 9.27 -5.87
CA ALA A 66 -3.39 9.09 -5.52
C ALA A 66 -4.20 8.45 -6.68
N ASP A 67 -5.05 7.48 -6.35
CA ASP A 67 -6.00 6.90 -7.31
C ASP A 67 -7.20 7.83 -7.51
N LEU A 68 -7.03 8.82 -8.38
CA LEU A 68 -8.06 9.82 -8.70
C LEU A 68 -9.06 9.38 -9.78
N ARG A 69 -8.83 8.22 -10.42
CA ARG A 69 -9.65 7.70 -11.54
C ARG A 69 -9.88 8.67 -12.70
N LEU A 70 -8.93 9.56 -12.99
CA LEU A 70 -9.05 10.54 -14.09
C LEU A 70 -9.17 9.91 -15.49
N LEU A 71 -8.53 8.75 -15.68
CA LEU A 71 -8.50 8.06 -16.98
C LEU A 71 -9.62 7.05 -17.16
N ASP A 72 -10.17 6.55 -16.06
CA ASP A 72 -11.26 5.57 -16.02
C ASP A 72 -12.25 5.93 -14.88
N PRO A 73 -12.96 7.07 -15.04
CA PRO A 73 -13.92 7.50 -14.03
C PRO A 73 -15.12 6.56 -14.03
N TRP A 74 -15.54 6.14 -12.84
CA TRP A 74 -16.77 5.37 -12.71
C TRP A 74 -18.01 6.25 -13.00
N PRO A 75 -19.15 5.68 -13.41
CA PRO A 75 -20.30 6.44 -13.91
C PRO A 75 -20.78 7.55 -12.97
N GLU A 76 -20.86 7.27 -11.66
CA GLU A 76 -21.31 8.22 -10.66
C GLU A 76 -20.36 9.43 -10.52
N LEU A 77 -19.04 9.23 -10.69
CA LEU A 77 -18.06 10.32 -10.68
C LEU A 77 -18.23 11.22 -11.90
N SER A 78 -18.40 10.63 -13.08
CA SER A 78 -18.65 11.38 -14.31
C SER A 78 -19.94 12.21 -14.22
N ILE A 79 -21.03 11.62 -13.69
CA ILE A 79 -22.29 12.34 -13.47
C ILE A 79 -22.09 13.49 -12.48
N PHE A 80 -21.46 13.23 -11.33
CA PHE A 80 -21.19 14.25 -10.32
C PHE A 80 -20.40 15.42 -10.89
N VAL A 81 -19.31 15.15 -11.62
CA VAL A 81 -18.48 16.19 -12.24
C VAL A 81 -19.27 16.96 -13.28
N SER A 82 -19.99 16.28 -14.19
CA SER A 82 -20.78 16.95 -15.23
C SER A 82 -21.85 17.91 -14.67
N GLN A 83 -22.44 17.57 -13.51
CA GLN A 83 -23.38 18.44 -12.81
C GLN A 83 -22.68 19.63 -12.17
N LEU A 84 -21.53 19.38 -11.53
CA LEU A 84 -20.76 20.39 -10.81
C LEU A 84 -20.12 21.42 -11.76
N THR A 85 -19.71 21.00 -12.96
CA THR A 85 -19.02 21.83 -13.95
C THR A 85 -19.92 22.26 -15.12
N LYS A 86 -21.24 22.08 -15.01
CA LYS A 86 -22.19 22.35 -16.11
C LYS A 86 -22.06 23.78 -16.68
N ASP A 87 -21.90 24.75 -15.78
CA ASP A 87 -21.82 26.18 -16.10
C ASP A 87 -20.45 26.74 -15.69
N ILE A 88 -19.38 25.93 -15.79
CA ILE A 88 -18.03 26.27 -15.27
C ILE A 88 -17.50 27.61 -15.80
N TYR A 89 -17.85 27.99 -17.02
CA TYR A 89 -17.42 29.23 -17.66
C TYR A 89 -18.28 30.46 -17.29
N ASP A 90 -19.46 30.25 -16.69
CA ASP A 90 -20.45 31.29 -16.37
C ASP A 90 -20.64 31.49 -14.84
N GLN A 91 -19.86 30.78 -14.02
CA GLN A 91 -19.88 30.88 -12.55
C GLN A 91 -19.26 32.18 -12.04
N THR A 92 -19.68 32.61 -10.84
CA THR A 92 -19.01 33.72 -10.15
C THR A 92 -17.60 33.30 -9.70
N ASP A 93 -16.67 34.26 -9.53
CA ASP A 93 -15.33 33.97 -9.02
C ASP A 93 -15.33 33.18 -7.70
N HIS A 94 -16.34 33.44 -6.85
CA HIS A 94 -16.52 32.74 -5.59
C HIS A 94 -16.87 31.26 -5.83
N ASP A 95 -17.89 30.98 -6.62
CA ASP A 95 -18.36 29.61 -6.87
C ASP A 95 -17.32 28.80 -7.65
N HIS A 96 -16.71 29.41 -8.67
CA HIS A 96 -15.65 28.79 -9.46
C HIS A 96 -14.42 28.46 -8.60
N GLY A 97 -14.04 29.35 -7.68
CA GLY A 97 -12.93 29.14 -6.74
C GLY A 97 -13.14 28.00 -5.74
N HIS A 98 -14.39 27.54 -5.57
CA HIS A 98 -14.74 26.41 -4.71
C HIS A 98 -14.83 25.07 -5.43
N LEU A 99 -14.58 25.02 -6.75
CA LEU A 99 -14.54 23.77 -7.50
C LEU A 99 -13.34 22.90 -7.08
N PRO A 100 -13.56 21.61 -6.74
CA PRO A 100 -12.47 20.68 -6.47
C PRO A 100 -11.58 20.50 -7.70
N LEU A 101 -10.27 20.48 -7.50
CA LEU A 101 -9.29 20.29 -8.59
C LEU A 101 -9.61 19.09 -9.49
N VAL A 102 -10.01 17.96 -8.89
CA VAL A 102 -10.36 16.73 -9.62
C VAL A 102 -11.53 16.94 -10.59
N ALA A 103 -12.52 17.76 -10.22
CA ALA A 103 -13.65 18.06 -11.09
C ALA A 103 -13.23 18.91 -12.29
N ILE A 104 -12.37 19.92 -12.07
CA ILE A 104 -11.80 20.75 -13.15
C ILE A 104 -10.99 19.88 -14.10
N LEU A 105 -10.11 19.01 -13.59
CA LEU A 105 -9.29 18.11 -14.40
C LEU A 105 -10.15 17.18 -15.26
N LEU A 106 -11.19 16.57 -14.67
CA LEU A 106 -12.10 15.68 -15.40
C LEU A 106 -12.89 16.43 -16.48
N HIS A 107 -13.36 17.65 -16.20
CA HIS A 107 -14.06 18.48 -17.19
C HIS A 107 -13.16 18.80 -18.39
N CYS A 108 -11.96 19.32 -18.14
CA CYS A 108 -11.02 19.66 -19.21
C CYS A 108 -10.56 18.42 -20.00
N LEU A 109 -10.41 17.27 -19.34
CA LEU A 109 -10.09 16.00 -20.02
C LEU A 109 -11.21 15.57 -20.96
N GLU A 110 -12.47 15.73 -20.57
CA GLU A 110 -13.61 15.39 -21.42
C GLU A 110 -13.70 16.31 -22.65
N GLU A 111 -13.57 17.63 -22.46
CA GLU A 111 -13.51 18.58 -23.58
C GLU A 111 -12.36 18.27 -24.55
N TRP A 112 -11.20 17.87 -24.00
CA TRP A 112 -10.07 17.48 -24.82
C TRP A 112 -10.35 16.20 -25.62
N LYS A 113 -10.92 15.17 -25.00
CA LYS A 113 -11.30 13.92 -25.68
C LYS A 113 -12.29 14.15 -26.82
N ASP A 114 -13.31 14.98 -26.58
CA ASP A 114 -14.33 15.34 -27.57
C ASP A 114 -13.72 16.03 -28.80
N THR A 115 -12.69 16.85 -28.59
CA THR A 115 -12.01 17.58 -29.66
C THR A 115 -10.90 16.79 -30.36
N HIS A 116 -10.40 15.71 -29.75
CA HIS A 116 -9.23 14.95 -30.23
C HIS A 116 -9.49 13.47 -30.54
N ARG A 117 -10.74 13.00 -30.47
CA ARG A 117 -11.18 11.60 -30.74
C ARG A 117 -10.71 10.59 -29.69
N GLY A 118 -10.62 11.00 -28.43
CA GLY A 118 -10.26 10.14 -27.31
C GLY A 118 -8.76 10.09 -27.06
#